data_AF-A0A956FTZ1-F1
#
_entry.id   AF-A0A956FTZ1-F1
#
_cell.length_a   1.000
_cell.length_b   1.000
_cell.length_c   1.000
_cell.angle_alpha   90.00
_cell.angle_beta   90.00
_cell.angle_gamma   90.00
#
_symmetry.space_group_name_H-M   'P 1'
#
loop_
_entity.id
_entity.type
_entity.pdbx_description
1 polymer ?
#
loop_
_entity_poly.entity_id
_entity_poly.type
_entity_poly.pdbx_seq_one_letter_code
_entity_poly.pdbx_strand_id
1 'polypeptide(L)' 'WVMFYNDHSFMLKPTAGFARTHMNVTGILLANRFVYIYLDTATGRNHPWFSPEYGNALAQGEDDPKWWLWVNLSLGFYM' A
#
# COMPACT_ATOMS: atom_id res chain seq x y z
N TRP A 1 -10.97 21.37 1.83
CA TRP A 1 -11.03 20.72 0.51
C TRP A 1 -10.89 19.22 0.70
N VAL A 2 -11.35 18.45 -0.29
CA VAL A 2 -11.37 16.98 -0.25
C VAL A 2 -10.56 16.46 -1.44
N MET A 3 -9.65 15.53 -1.20
CA MET A 3 -8.93 14.80 -2.25
C MET A 3 -9.26 13.33 -2.18
N PHE A 4 -9.53 12.72 -3.33
CA PHE A 4 -9.45 11.28 -3.49
C PHE A 4 -8.19 10.96 -4.27
N TYR A 5 -7.46 9.92 -3.89
CA TYR A 5 -6.28 9.49 -4.60
C TYR A 5 -6.16 7.97 -4.63
N ASN A 6 -5.45 7.50 -5.64
CA ASN A 6 -5.04 6.11 -5.79
C ASN A 6 -3.61 6.08 -6.29
N ASP A 7 -2.72 5.49 -5.51
CA ASP A 7 -1.34 5.21 -5.88
C ASP A 7 -1.17 3.70 -6.06
N HIS A 8 -1.03 3.27 -7.31
CA HIS A 8 -0.81 1.88 -7.65
C HIS A 8 0.60 1.68 -8.20
N SER A 9 1.32 0.74 -7.59
CA SER A 9 2.65 0.34 -8.00
C SER A 9 2.71 -1.16 -8.23
N PHE A 10 3.39 -1.56 -9.31
CA PHE A 10 3.69 -2.96 -9.59
C PHE A 10 5.18 -3.10 -9.91
N MET A 11 5.76 -4.22 -9.49
CA MET A 11 7.16 -4.55 -9.76
C MET A 11 7.22 -5.86 -10.53
N LEU A 12 7.71 -5.77 -11.77
CA LEU A 12 8.06 -6.92 -12.59
C LEU A 12 9.48 -7.36 -12.25
N LYS A 13 9.67 -8.67 -12.11
CA LYS A 13 10.96 -9.28 -11.82
C LYS A 13 11.41 -10.05 -13.08
N PRO A 14 12.63 -9.81 -13.60
CA PRO A 14 13.04 -10.33 -14.91
C PRO A 14 13.35 -11.83 -14.90
N THR A 15 13.64 -12.41 -13.73
CA THR A 15 13.95 -13.83 -13.59
C THR A 15 12.70 -14.69 -13.82
N ALA A 16 12.81 -15.71 -14.67
CA ALA A 16 11.72 -16.65 -14.92
C ALA A 16 11.29 -17.33 -13.61
N GLY A 17 9.97 -17.46 -13.42
CA GLY A 17 9.39 -18.04 -12.21
C GLY A 17 9.31 -17.09 -11.01
N PHE A 18 9.79 -15.85 -11.12
CA PHE A 18 9.63 -14.88 -10.04
C PHE A 18 8.25 -14.23 -10.11
N ALA A 19 7.53 -14.27 -8.98
CA ALA A 19 6.21 -13.71 -8.87
C ALA A 19 6.26 -12.20 -8.72
N ARG A 20 5.28 -11.52 -9.35
CA ARG A 20 5.14 -10.07 -9.32
C ARG A 20 4.84 -9.57 -7.91
N THR A 21 5.28 -8.35 -7.62
CA THR A 21 4.93 -7.64 -6.39
C THR A 21 3.99 -6.50 -6.73
N HIS A 22 2.95 -6.31 -5.91
CA HIS A 22 1.98 -5.23 -6.05
C HIS A 22 1.83 -4.47 -4.73
N MET A 23 1.60 -3.16 -4.86
CA MET A 23 1.19 -2.27 -3.79
C MET A 23 0.14 -1.30 -4.33
N ASN A 24 -0.93 -1.08 -3.57
CA ASN A 24 -1.94 -0.10 -3.89
C ASN A 24 -2.34 0.67 -2.64
N VAL A 25 -2.33 1.99 -2.69
CA VAL A 25 -2.84 2.84 -1.62
C VAL A 25 -3.97 3.69 -2.18
N THR A 26 -5.18 3.44 -1.72
CA THR A 26 -6.36 4.23 -2.06
C THR A 26 -6.82 4.97 -0.83
N GLY A 27 -7.00 6.28 -0.95
CA GLY A 27 -7.28 7.10 0.20
C GLY A 27 -8.06 8.38 -0.09
N ILE A 28 -8.41 9.03 1.01
CA ILE A 28 -9.04 10.33 1.04
C ILE A 28 -8.27 11.26 1.98
N LEU A 29 -8.03 12.48 1.51
CA LEU A 29 -7.57 13.58 2.34
C LEU A 29 -8.74 14.55 2.58
N LEU A 30 -9.08 14.76 3.85
CA LEU A 30 -9.94 15.86 4.28
C LEU A 30 -9.05 16.93 4.92
N ALA A 31 -8.97 18.10 4.28
CA ALA A 31 -8.09 19.17 4.74
C ALA A 31 -8.83 20.49 4.89
N ASN A 32 -8.57 21.22 5.96
CA ASN A 32 -8.91 22.63 6.09
C ASN A 32 -7.74 23.37 6.75
N ARG A 33 -7.91 24.65 7.10
CA ARG A 33 -6.85 25.48 7.70
C ARG A 33 -6.24 24.87 8.97
N PHE A 34 -7.03 24.14 9.75
CA PHE A 34 -6.66 23.67 11.09
C PHE A 34 -6.60 22.16 11.20
N VAL A 35 -7.18 21.41 10.25
CA VAL A 35 -7.36 19.96 10.37
C VAL A 35 -6.94 19.29 9.07
N TYR A 36 -6.12 18.25 9.20
CA TYR A 36 -5.75 17.34 8.12
C TYR A 36 -6.04 15.91 8.56
N ILE A 37 -6.88 15.20 7.80
CA ILE A 37 -7.24 13.80 8.05
C ILE A 37 -6.90 13.00 6.80
N TYR A 38 -6.05 11.99 6.96
CA TYR A 38 -5.81 10.97 5.95
C TYR A 38 -6.50 9.68 6.39
N LEU A 39 -7.30 9.10 5.49
CA LEU A 39 -7.85 7.76 5.65
C LEU A 39 -7.48 6.94 4.42
N ASP A 40 -6.69 5.90 4.64
CA ASP A 40 -6.11 5.07 3.60
C ASP A 40 -6.45 3.60 3.79
N THR A 41 -6.68 2.94 2.66
CA THR A 41 -6.56 1.50 2.53
C THR A 41 -5.31 1.21 1.72
N ALA A 42 -4.35 0.52 2.33
CA ALA A 42 -3.11 0.11 1.71
C ALA A 42 -3.14 -1.42 1.55
N THR A 43 -3.06 -1.89 0.30
CA THR A 43 -3.06 -3.32 -0.01
C THR A 43 -1.77 -3.71 -0.72
N GLY A 44 -1.34 -4.95 -0.50
CA GLY A 44 -0.19 -5.48 -1.21
C GLY A 44 -0.23 -6.99 -1.39
N ARG A 45 0.49 -7.44 -2.42
CA ARG A 45 0.66 -8.84 -2.80
C ARG A 45 2.14 -9.07 -3.07
N ASN A 46 2.74 -10.10 -2.46
CA ASN A 46 4.20 -10.29 -2.48
C ASN A 46 4.97 -9.03 -2.07
N HIS A 47 4.51 -8.34 -1.02
CA HIS A 47 5.11 -7.10 -0.57
C HIS A 47 5.35 -7.15 0.95
N PRO A 48 6.61 -6.98 1.41
CA PRO A 48 7.01 -7.31 2.78
C PRO A 48 6.40 -6.37 3.82
N TRP A 49 5.99 -5.16 3.42
CA TRP A 49 5.32 -4.24 4.35
C TRP A 49 3.92 -4.72 4.76
N PHE A 50 3.24 -5.51 3.91
CA PHE A 50 1.85 -5.93 4.16
C PHE A 50 1.73 -7.40 4.56
N SER A 51 2.59 -8.25 3.99
CA SER A 51 2.59 -9.70 4.18
C SER A 51 3.48 -10.11 5.37
N PRO A 52 3.18 -11.22 6.07
CA PRO A 52 4.11 -11.86 6.99
C PRO A 52 5.40 -12.38 6.33
N GLU A 53 5.41 -12.54 5.01
CA GLU A 53 6.59 -12.97 4.26
C GLU A 53 7.51 -11.78 3.96
N TYR A 54 8.58 -11.64 4.75
CA TYR A 54 9.53 -10.54 4.64
C TYR A 54 10.75 -10.86 3.76
N GLY A 55 11.22 -12.10 3.75
CA GLY A 55 12.51 -12.48 3.17
C GLY A 55 12.46 -12.67 1.66
N ASN A 56 11.36 -13.21 1.16
CA ASN A 56 11.21 -13.60 -0.24
C ASN A 56 10.24 -12.72 -1.04
N ALA A 57 9.42 -11.90 -0.40
CA ALA A 57 8.38 -11.10 -1.08
C ALA A 57 8.90 -10.25 -2.25
N LEU A 58 10.03 -9.55 -2.08
CA LEU A 58 10.67 -8.77 -3.14
C LEU A 58 11.67 -9.58 -3.99
N ALA A 59 12.02 -10.80 -3.57
CA ALA A 59 12.87 -11.73 -4.31
C ALA A 59 12.01 -12.66 -5.18
N GLN A 60 12.03 -13.98 -4.99
CA GLN A 60 11.24 -14.89 -5.83
C GLN A 60 9.73 -14.65 -5.67
N GLY A 61 9.28 -14.24 -4.49
CA GLY A 61 7.87 -14.14 -4.13
C GLY A 61 7.21 -15.50 -3.97
N GLU A 62 5.97 -15.51 -3.48
CA GLU A 62 5.13 -16.71 -3.44
C GLU A 62 4.42 -16.88 -4.80
N ASP A 63 4.13 -18.13 -5.18
CA ASP A 63 3.44 -18.46 -6.44
C ASP A 63 1.95 -18.09 -6.41
N ASP A 64 1.27 -18.32 -5.27
CA ASP A 64 -0.11 -17.88 -5.03
C ASP A 64 -0.23 -16.97 -3.78
N PRO A 65 0.31 -15.75 -3.86
CA PRO A 65 0.31 -14.82 -2.73
C PRO A 65 -1.08 -14.23 -2.54
N LYS A 66 -1.49 -14.13 -1.28
CA LYS A 66 -2.71 -13.42 -0.89
C LYS A 66 -2.52 -11.91 -0.96
N TRP A 67 -3.64 -11.20 -1.09
CA TRP A 67 -3.67 -9.77 -0.83
C TRP A 67 -3.80 -9.52 0.66
N TRP A 68 -2.94 -8.64 1.18
CA TRP A 68 -2.99 -8.15 2.55
C TRP A 68 -3.53 -6.73 2.54
N LEU A 69 -4.36 -6.39 3.52
CA LEU A 69 -5.00 -5.07 3.68
C LEU A 69 -4.58 -4.46 5.01
N TRP A 70 -4.12 -3.22 4.95
CA TRP A 70 -3.82 -2.37 6.09
C TRP A 70 -4.67 -1.10 5.98
N VAL A 71 -5.24 -0.66 7.09
CA VAL A 71 -6.02 0.58 7.16
C VAL A 71 -5.22 1.58 7.97
N ASN A 72 -4.97 2.77 7.41
CA ASN A 72 -4.27 3.85 8.10
C ASN A 72 -5.21 5.04 8.31
N LEU A 73 -5.19 5.60 9.51
CA LEU A 73 -5.88 6.83 9.88
C LEU A 73 -4.86 7.77 10.53
N SER A 74 -4.66 8.94 9.93
CA SER A 74 -3.78 9.99 10.48
C SER A 74 -4.57 11.27 10.70
N LEU A 75 -4.41 11.87 11.89
CA LEU A 75 -5.08 13.10 12.30
C LEU A 75 -4.04 14.16 12.67
N GLY A 76 -4.08 15.29 11.98
CA GLY A 76 -3.26 16.47 12.27
C GLY A 76 -4.14 17.66 12.64
N PHE A 77 -3.85 18.28 13.79
CA PHE A 77 -4.47 19.52 14.24
C PHE A 77 -3.42 20.61 14.30
N TYR A 78 -3.68 21.71 13.60
CA TYR A 78 -2.83 22.89 13.54
C TYR A 78 -3.62 24.06 14.10
N MET A 79 -3.06 24.76 15.08
CA MET A 79 -3.65 25.94 15.71
C MET A 79 -3.13 27.22 15.07
#